data_AF-A0A6M5YED5-F1
#
_entry.id   AF-A0A6M5YED5-F1
#
_cell.length_a   1.000
_cell.length_b   1.000
_cell.length_c   1.000
_cell.angle_alpha   90.00
_cell.angle_beta   90.00
_cell.angle_gamma   90.00
#
_symmetry.space_group_name_H-M   'P 1'
#
loop_
_entity.id
_entity.type
_entity.pdbx_description
1 polymer ?
#
loop_
_entity_poly.entity_id
_entity_poly.type
_entity_poly.pdbx_seq_one_letter_code
_entity_poly.pdbx_strand_id
1 'polypeptide(L)'
;MVAVRLASAQPPGPNQAAMDTLTKEVALRVFADIRQPKAQEIYAQLLACGDECDPQQVIRSVGGWDAVGAKMQELSELKSTSRFNTMSPAEANTAIRQQLARFYDKYKNDRNYGRPLSPAAQADILAKIDGLLPPATAPEQPQLSAAQPEADVPADSDTLTEDENSIDGTDLRISQLERQVKSEEEKRLWMMILGAIAGLVVGAGAVYLLAYRSLKAEVERLLSENARLSRSVDAAAQRPRPTNEPRQPPADYKQKADAYDAIRAELGKGVEPLAAIRQLKQKGVNPAPANEPVTRPVVSERSEPVVAPVPAPEPPAAPTPTPPVQMQSQTTARGDVFYFPPPDPTGQFDNAQQMSTLSPESAYRFNVHADRPDTASFRFEAEPGRVTRFLTYRNYMIEPACESENSFSSTHTRIVMRRDGEAALENGSWRVKTKALIRYE
;
A
#
# COMPACT_ATOMS: atom_id res chain seq x y z
N MET A 1 -8.22 -42.10 5.55
CA MET A 1 -8.92 -40.95 6.19
C MET A 1 -8.04 -40.45 7.32
N VAL A 2 -7.58 -39.19 7.26
CA VAL A 2 -6.82 -38.57 8.36
C VAL A 2 -7.82 -37.86 9.24
N ALA A 3 -7.99 -38.32 10.48
CA ALA A 3 -8.85 -37.65 11.45
C ALA A 3 -8.13 -36.41 11.99
N VAL A 4 -8.53 -35.23 11.50
CA VAL A 4 -8.07 -33.95 12.07
C VAL A 4 -8.62 -33.83 13.48
N ARG A 5 -7.75 -33.92 14.48
CA ARG A 5 -8.11 -33.60 15.87
C ARG A 5 -8.34 -32.08 15.95
N LEU A 6 -9.62 -31.69 16.00
CA LEU A 6 -10.02 -30.35 16.44
C LEU A 6 -9.48 -30.15 17.87
N ALA A 7 -8.54 -29.24 18.03
CA ALA A 7 -8.13 -28.78 19.35
C ALA A 7 -9.32 -28.09 20.02
N SER A 8 -9.60 -28.42 21.27
CA SER A 8 -10.63 -27.75 22.06
C SER A 8 -10.21 -26.30 22.30
N ALA A 9 -10.73 -25.38 21.48
CA ALA A 9 -10.54 -23.96 21.69
C ALA A 9 -11.12 -23.58 23.07
N GLN A 10 -10.30 -22.92 23.88
CA GLN A 10 -10.73 -22.39 25.16
C GLN A 10 -11.77 -21.28 24.90
N PRO A 11 -12.91 -21.24 25.61
CA PRO A 11 -13.98 -20.28 25.31
C PRO A 11 -13.44 -18.83 25.39
N PRO A 12 -13.85 -17.95 24.46
CA PRO A 12 -13.36 -16.57 24.43
C PRO A 12 -13.73 -15.85 25.73
N GLY A 13 -12.79 -15.05 26.26
CA GLY A 13 -13.07 -14.20 27.42
C GLY A 13 -14.16 -13.16 27.12
N PRO A 14 -14.85 -12.60 28.14
CA PRO A 14 -15.99 -11.70 27.93
C PRO A 14 -15.64 -10.47 27.07
N ASN A 15 -14.44 -9.91 27.26
CA ASN A 15 -13.95 -8.79 26.44
C ASN A 15 -13.77 -9.19 24.96
N GLN A 16 -13.33 -10.43 24.68
CA GLN A 16 -13.19 -10.95 23.31
C GLN A 16 -14.57 -11.17 22.67
N ALA A 17 -15.51 -11.79 23.38
CA ALA A 17 -16.87 -12.01 22.90
C ALA A 17 -17.60 -10.69 22.55
N ALA A 18 -17.44 -9.65 23.38
CA ALA A 18 -17.98 -8.32 23.10
C ALA A 18 -17.36 -7.67 21.85
N MET A 19 -16.05 -7.84 21.63
CA MET A 19 -15.35 -7.36 20.43
C MET A 19 -15.75 -8.10 19.16
N ASP A 20 -15.97 -9.41 19.23
CA ASP A 20 -16.43 -10.21 18.10
C ASP A 20 -17.88 -9.87 17.75
N THR A 21 -18.75 -9.68 18.77
CA THR A 21 -20.13 -9.20 18.61
C THR A 21 -20.17 -7.81 17.96
N LEU A 22 -19.38 -6.85 18.46
CA LEU A 22 -19.23 -5.53 17.85
C LEU A 22 -18.82 -5.64 16.38
N THR A 23 -17.78 -6.42 16.09
CA THR A 23 -17.24 -6.57 14.74
C THR A 23 -18.27 -7.22 13.79
N LYS A 24 -19.01 -8.22 14.27
CA LYS A 24 -20.09 -8.90 13.56
C LYS A 24 -21.24 -7.95 13.22
N GLU A 25 -21.73 -7.20 14.19
CA GLU A 25 -22.86 -6.28 14.01
C GLU A 25 -22.50 -5.13 13.06
N VAL A 26 -21.32 -4.51 13.23
CA VAL A 26 -20.83 -3.49 12.29
C VAL A 26 -20.70 -4.08 10.88
N ALA A 27 -20.13 -5.28 10.73
CA ALA A 27 -20.02 -5.95 9.44
C ALA A 27 -21.40 -6.20 8.80
N LEU A 28 -22.36 -6.78 9.54
CA LEU A 28 -23.73 -7.04 9.06
C LEU A 28 -24.38 -5.76 8.50
N ARG A 29 -24.33 -4.66 9.26
CA ARG A 29 -24.88 -3.36 8.81
C ARG A 29 -24.13 -2.80 7.60
N VAL A 30 -22.81 -2.96 7.54
CA VAL A 30 -21.96 -2.48 6.43
C VAL A 30 -22.17 -3.27 5.14
N PHE A 31 -22.43 -4.59 5.21
CA PHE A 31 -22.64 -5.44 4.03
C PHE A 31 -24.09 -5.46 3.53
N ALA A 32 -25.09 -5.24 4.40
CA ALA A 32 -26.50 -5.22 4.02
C ALA A 32 -26.81 -4.28 2.84
N ASP A 33 -26.23 -3.07 2.86
CA ASP A 33 -26.43 -2.04 1.83
C ASP A 33 -25.63 -2.27 0.52
N ILE A 34 -24.69 -3.23 0.48
CA ILE A 34 -23.80 -3.46 -0.66
C ILE A 34 -24.42 -4.48 -1.63
N ARG A 35 -24.91 -4.00 -2.77
CA ARG A 35 -25.57 -4.82 -3.82
C ARG A 35 -24.62 -5.72 -4.65
N GLN A 36 -23.44 -6.07 -4.13
CA GLN A 36 -22.51 -6.98 -4.80
C GLN A 36 -22.80 -8.43 -4.38
N PRO A 37 -22.81 -9.43 -5.31
CA PRO A 37 -23.13 -10.81 -4.97
C PRO A 37 -22.30 -11.39 -3.82
N LYS A 38 -20.99 -11.14 -3.83
CA LYS A 38 -20.07 -11.58 -2.75
C LYS A 38 -20.33 -10.89 -1.41
N ALA A 39 -20.75 -9.63 -1.41
CA ALA A 39 -21.11 -8.92 -0.18
C ALA A 39 -22.41 -9.47 0.44
N GLN A 40 -23.36 -9.88 -0.41
CA GLN A 40 -24.58 -10.55 0.02
C GLN A 40 -24.33 -11.98 0.52
N GLU A 41 -23.35 -12.69 -0.08
CA GLU A 41 -22.88 -13.98 0.43
C GLU A 41 -22.20 -13.85 1.81
N ILE A 42 -21.31 -12.87 1.99
CA ILE A 42 -20.72 -12.53 3.30
C ILE A 42 -21.84 -12.21 4.30
N TYR A 43 -22.80 -11.37 3.94
CA TYR A 43 -23.93 -11.01 4.80
C TYR A 43 -24.77 -12.23 5.21
N ALA A 44 -25.09 -13.11 4.27
CA ALA A 44 -25.82 -14.35 4.54
C ALA A 44 -25.03 -15.31 5.45
N GLN A 45 -23.72 -15.44 5.23
CA GLN A 45 -22.86 -16.23 6.12
C GLN A 45 -22.80 -15.61 7.52
N LEU A 46 -22.60 -14.30 7.66
CA LEU A 46 -22.59 -13.62 8.97
C LEU A 46 -23.92 -13.75 9.74
N LEU A 47 -25.07 -13.82 9.04
CA LEU A 47 -26.37 -14.08 9.64
C LEU A 47 -26.56 -15.53 10.09
N ALA A 48 -26.06 -16.50 9.32
CA ALA A 48 -26.14 -17.93 9.65
C ALA A 48 -25.19 -18.37 10.77
N CYS A 49 -24.33 -17.44 11.22
CA CYS A 49 -23.18 -17.68 12.06
C CYS A 49 -23.47 -17.16 13.48
N GLY A 50 -23.20 -17.97 14.51
CA GLY A 50 -23.46 -17.64 15.91
C GLY A 50 -22.63 -16.45 16.40
N ASP A 51 -22.83 -16.02 17.65
CA ASP A 51 -22.12 -14.86 18.20
C ASP A 51 -20.64 -15.15 18.54
N GLU A 52 -20.27 -16.44 18.63
CA GLU A 52 -18.90 -16.91 18.82
C GLU A 52 -18.06 -16.92 17.53
N CYS A 53 -18.63 -16.54 16.38
CA CYS A 53 -17.98 -16.77 15.10
C CYS A 53 -17.15 -15.58 14.60
N ASP A 54 -15.96 -15.88 14.07
CA ASP A 54 -15.01 -14.84 13.62
C ASP A 54 -15.48 -14.19 12.30
N PRO A 55 -15.92 -12.91 12.31
CA PRO A 55 -16.39 -12.25 11.10
C PRO A 55 -15.28 -12.12 10.06
N GLN A 56 -14.02 -12.07 10.49
CA GLN A 56 -12.88 -11.98 9.57
C GLN A 56 -12.65 -13.30 8.83
N GLN A 57 -12.90 -14.46 9.46
CA GLN A 57 -12.81 -15.75 8.76
C GLN A 57 -13.94 -15.89 7.73
N VAL A 58 -15.17 -15.49 8.09
CA VAL A 58 -16.32 -15.45 7.18
C VAL A 58 -16.07 -14.51 5.98
N ILE A 59 -15.47 -13.34 6.20
CA ILE A 59 -15.15 -12.42 5.11
C ILE A 59 -14.00 -12.97 4.24
N ARG A 60 -13.02 -13.67 4.83
CA ARG A 60 -11.90 -14.29 4.10
C ARG A 60 -12.33 -15.50 3.26
N SER A 61 -13.29 -16.32 3.72
CA SER A 61 -13.74 -17.54 3.03
C SER A 61 -14.44 -17.26 1.70
N VAL A 62 -15.20 -16.15 1.60
CA VAL A 62 -15.98 -15.77 0.40
C VAL A 62 -15.10 -15.26 -0.77
N GLY A 63 -13.79 -15.06 -0.55
CA GLY A 63 -12.82 -14.93 -1.63
C GLY A 63 -13.01 -13.71 -2.55
N GLY A 64 -12.86 -12.50 -2.02
CA GLY A 64 -12.80 -11.26 -2.82
C GLY A 64 -12.42 -10.04 -1.99
N TRP A 65 -11.21 -9.52 -2.16
CA TRP A 65 -10.68 -8.40 -1.37
C TRP A 65 -10.97 -7.02 -1.99
N ASP A 66 -11.50 -6.99 -3.20
CA ASP A 66 -11.45 -5.86 -4.14
C ASP A 66 -12.25 -4.64 -3.67
N ALA A 67 -13.44 -4.87 -3.13
CA ALA A 67 -14.32 -3.84 -2.56
C ALA A 67 -14.44 -3.95 -1.03
N VAL A 68 -13.87 -5.00 -0.45
CA VAL A 68 -14.03 -5.36 0.96
C VAL A 68 -12.76 -5.11 1.76
N GLY A 69 -11.58 -5.05 1.13
CA GLY A 69 -10.27 -4.92 1.78
C GLY A 69 -10.12 -3.67 2.65
N ALA A 70 -10.54 -2.50 2.17
CA ALA A 70 -10.51 -1.27 2.97
C ALA A 70 -11.47 -1.35 4.17
N LYS A 71 -12.71 -1.83 3.96
CA LYS A 71 -13.70 -2.10 5.02
C LYS A 71 -13.17 -3.15 6.03
N MET A 72 -12.44 -4.17 5.56
CA MET A 72 -11.78 -5.21 6.36
C MET A 72 -10.65 -4.65 7.23
N GLN A 73 -9.83 -3.74 6.71
CA GLN A 73 -8.71 -3.20 7.44
C GLN A 73 -9.21 -2.35 8.63
N GLU A 74 -10.23 -1.51 8.43
CA GLU A 74 -10.85 -0.75 9.52
C GLU A 74 -11.66 -1.65 10.49
N LEU A 75 -12.32 -2.70 9.99
CA LEU A 75 -12.91 -3.74 10.85
C LEU A 75 -11.84 -4.54 11.64
N SER A 76 -10.60 -4.63 11.13
CA SER A 76 -9.48 -5.24 11.85
C SER A 76 -8.84 -4.31 12.87
N GLU A 77 -8.82 -2.99 12.61
CA GLU A 77 -8.51 -1.96 13.60
C GLU A 77 -9.52 -2.02 14.76
N LEU A 78 -10.82 -2.14 14.43
CA LEU A 78 -11.88 -2.43 15.40
C LEU A 78 -11.55 -3.68 16.23
N LYS A 79 -11.37 -4.85 15.61
CA LYS A 79 -11.11 -6.15 16.28
C LYS A 79 -9.71 -6.29 16.93
N SER A 80 -8.96 -5.22 17.18
CA SER A 80 -7.66 -5.28 17.87
C SER A 80 -7.83 -5.59 19.37
N THR A 81 -8.01 -6.87 19.71
CA THR A 81 -8.39 -7.32 21.08
C THR A 81 -7.25 -7.37 22.07
N SER A 82 -5.99 -7.37 21.61
CA SER A 82 -4.78 -7.43 22.45
C SER A 82 -4.76 -6.39 23.58
N ARG A 83 -5.28 -5.18 23.33
CA ARG A 83 -5.35 -4.09 24.32
C ARG A 83 -6.49 -4.23 25.34
N PHE A 84 -7.53 -4.99 25.00
CA PHE A 84 -8.72 -5.16 25.86
C PHE A 84 -8.57 -6.35 26.81
N ASN A 85 -7.71 -7.32 26.49
CA ASN A 85 -7.49 -8.52 27.31
C ASN A 85 -6.92 -8.24 28.70
N THR A 86 -6.31 -7.06 28.90
CA THR A 86 -5.75 -6.61 30.20
C THR A 86 -6.63 -5.59 30.94
N MET A 87 -7.79 -5.21 30.37
CA MET A 87 -8.71 -4.23 30.96
C MET A 87 -9.81 -4.93 31.77
N SER A 88 -10.30 -4.27 32.83
CA SER A 88 -11.53 -4.72 33.48
C SER A 88 -12.73 -4.62 32.50
N PRO A 89 -13.82 -5.39 32.70
CA PRO A 89 -14.99 -5.36 31.82
C PRO A 89 -15.58 -3.94 31.60
N ALA A 90 -15.58 -3.11 32.65
CA ALA A 90 -16.11 -1.75 32.61
C ALA A 90 -15.19 -0.76 31.87
N GLU A 91 -13.87 -0.89 32.03
CA GLU A 91 -12.88 -0.13 31.24
C GLU A 91 -12.92 -0.56 29.77
N ALA A 92 -13.05 -1.87 29.51
CA ALA A 92 -13.20 -2.43 28.18
C ALA A 92 -14.46 -1.87 27.50
N ASN A 93 -15.64 -1.89 28.14
CA ASN A 93 -16.86 -1.25 27.62
C ASN A 93 -16.62 0.23 27.26
N THR A 94 -15.99 0.99 28.17
CA THR A 94 -15.71 2.42 27.96
C THR A 94 -14.76 2.65 26.76
N ALA A 95 -13.69 1.88 26.64
CA ALA A 95 -12.74 1.98 25.54
C ALA A 95 -13.32 1.48 24.21
N ILE A 96 -14.23 0.49 24.24
CA ILE A 96 -15.00 0.01 23.10
C ILE A 96 -15.93 1.11 22.57
N ARG A 97 -16.68 1.79 23.45
CA ARG A 97 -17.53 2.94 23.09
C ARG A 97 -16.72 4.04 22.41
N GLN A 98 -15.54 4.38 22.94
CA GLN A 98 -14.65 5.36 22.32
C GLN A 98 -14.14 4.90 20.94
N GLN A 99 -13.84 3.62 20.76
CA GLN A 99 -13.40 3.09 19.47
C GLN A 99 -14.52 3.13 18.42
N LEU A 100 -15.74 2.73 18.78
CA LEU A 100 -16.90 2.80 17.90
C LEU A 100 -17.24 4.25 17.51
N ALA A 101 -17.13 5.20 18.44
CA ALA A 101 -17.31 6.63 18.16
C ALA A 101 -16.26 7.15 17.15
N ARG A 102 -14.97 6.86 17.38
CA ARG A 102 -13.89 7.25 16.45
C ARG A 102 -14.05 6.63 15.06
N PHE A 103 -14.43 5.35 15.00
CA PHE A 103 -14.74 4.68 13.74
C PHE A 103 -15.90 5.38 13.02
N TYR A 104 -16.98 5.72 13.74
CA TYR A 104 -18.11 6.43 13.16
C TYR A 104 -17.77 7.83 12.66
N ASP A 105 -17.00 8.62 13.42
CA ASP A 105 -16.58 9.96 13.01
C ASP A 105 -15.68 9.93 11.76
N LYS A 106 -14.80 8.92 11.63
CA LYS A 106 -14.04 8.66 10.41
C LYS A 106 -14.98 8.33 9.24
N TYR A 107 -15.86 7.36 9.44
CA TYR A 107 -16.77 6.81 8.41
C TYR A 107 -17.84 7.81 7.93
N LYS A 108 -18.31 8.70 8.80
CA LYS A 108 -19.30 9.75 8.48
C LYS A 108 -18.78 10.76 7.45
N ASN A 109 -17.47 11.00 7.45
CA ASN A 109 -16.83 11.96 6.55
C ASN A 109 -16.38 11.32 5.22
N ASP A 110 -16.12 10.02 5.22
CA ASP A 110 -15.63 9.30 4.03
C ASP A 110 -16.77 8.80 3.13
N ARG A 111 -17.03 9.53 2.04
CA ARG A 111 -18.12 9.25 1.09
C ARG A 111 -17.95 7.94 0.30
N ASN A 112 -16.80 7.26 0.38
CA ASN A 112 -16.56 6.00 -0.35
C ASN A 112 -17.41 4.82 0.18
N TYR A 113 -18.04 4.97 1.34
CA TYR A 113 -18.46 3.84 2.15
C TYR A 113 -19.96 3.48 2.15
N GLY A 114 -20.80 4.28 1.48
CA GLY A 114 -22.26 4.11 1.47
C GLY A 114 -22.94 5.05 2.47
N ARG A 115 -24.08 4.64 3.05
CA ARG A 115 -24.74 5.41 4.12
C ARG A 115 -24.02 5.18 5.46
N PRO A 116 -23.84 6.22 6.29
CA PRO A 116 -23.31 6.03 7.65
C PRO A 116 -24.31 5.23 8.51
N LEU A 117 -23.78 4.48 9.48
CA LEU A 117 -24.57 3.76 10.48
C LEU A 117 -25.60 4.70 11.14
N SER A 118 -26.88 4.33 11.09
CA SER A 118 -27.93 5.14 11.70
C SER A 118 -27.75 5.21 13.23
N PRO A 119 -28.17 6.31 13.90
CA PRO A 119 -28.09 6.41 15.37
C PRO A 119 -28.81 5.26 16.09
N ALA A 120 -29.91 4.76 15.51
CA ALA A 120 -30.62 3.59 16.02
C ALA A 120 -29.78 2.30 15.95
N ALA A 121 -29.02 2.07 14.86
CA ALA A 121 -28.12 0.92 14.75
C ALA A 121 -26.94 1.03 15.72
N GLN A 122 -26.45 2.25 16.01
CA GLN A 122 -25.40 2.46 17.02
C GLN A 122 -25.91 2.14 18.43
N ALA A 123 -27.14 2.57 18.78
CA ALA A 123 -27.76 2.25 20.06
C ALA A 123 -27.99 0.74 20.25
N ASP A 124 -28.44 0.04 19.20
CA ASP A 124 -28.61 -1.42 19.17
C ASP A 124 -27.28 -2.16 19.40
N ILE A 125 -26.20 -1.75 18.71
CA ILE A 125 -24.85 -2.27 18.91
C ILE A 125 -24.37 -2.06 20.36
N LEU A 126 -24.57 -0.86 20.90
CA LEU A 126 -24.14 -0.53 22.27
C LEU A 126 -24.95 -1.32 23.32
N ALA A 127 -26.25 -1.50 23.13
CA ALA A 127 -27.08 -2.31 24.03
C ALA A 127 -26.65 -3.78 24.07
N LYS A 128 -26.23 -4.35 22.93
CA LYS A 128 -25.64 -5.70 22.86
C LYS A 128 -24.31 -5.79 23.62
N ILE A 129 -23.46 -4.77 23.51
CA ILE A 129 -22.19 -4.70 24.25
C ILE A 129 -22.44 -4.57 25.76
N ASP A 130 -23.42 -3.76 26.17
CA ASP A 130 -23.78 -3.59 27.59
C ASP A 130 -24.32 -4.88 28.23
N GLY A 131 -24.96 -5.76 27.44
CA GLY A 131 -25.36 -7.09 27.89
C GLY A 131 -24.20 -8.08 28.08
N LEU A 132 -23.04 -7.85 27.45
CA LEU A 132 -21.84 -8.70 27.54
C LEU A 132 -20.79 -8.15 28.52
N LEU A 133 -20.69 -6.82 28.59
CA LEU A 133 -19.81 -6.06 29.46
C LEU A 133 -20.66 -4.97 30.12
N PRO A 134 -21.16 -5.15 31.36
CA PRO A 134 -21.92 -4.09 32.01
C PRO A 134 -21.06 -2.82 32.13
N PRO A 135 -21.61 -1.63 31.83
CA PRO A 135 -20.88 -0.38 32.03
C PRO A 135 -20.53 -0.22 33.51
N ALA A 136 -19.50 0.58 33.81
CA ALA A 136 -19.23 0.97 35.19
C ALA A 136 -20.51 1.55 35.80
N THR A 137 -21.04 0.92 36.85
CA THR A 137 -22.02 1.57 37.72
C THR A 137 -21.38 2.88 38.16
N ALA A 138 -22.02 4.00 37.83
CA ALA A 138 -21.54 5.30 38.26
C ALA A 138 -21.33 5.24 39.78
N PRO A 139 -20.18 5.71 40.30
CA PRO A 139 -19.91 5.62 41.73
C PRO A 139 -21.09 6.24 42.46
N GLU A 140 -21.74 5.39 43.26
CA GLU A 140 -22.98 5.73 43.95
C GLU A 140 -22.70 7.02 44.74
N GLN A 141 -23.31 8.14 44.30
CA GLN A 141 -23.18 9.40 45.03
C GLN A 141 -23.59 9.08 46.46
N PRO A 142 -22.75 9.37 47.47
CA PRO A 142 -23.07 9.02 48.84
C PRO A 142 -24.42 9.65 49.15
N GLN A 143 -25.44 8.79 49.28
CA GLN A 143 -26.79 9.23 49.57
C GLN A 143 -26.71 9.90 50.92
N LEU A 144 -26.81 11.24 50.94
CA LEU A 144 -27.12 11.95 52.17
C LEU A 144 -28.43 11.37 52.66
N SER A 145 -28.36 10.52 53.68
CA SER A 145 -29.52 10.01 54.38
C SER A 145 -30.30 11.20 54.88
N ALA A 146 -31.41 11.50 54.19
CA ALA A 146 -32.41 12.42 54.67
C ALA A 146 -33.01 11.80 55.93
N ALA A 147 -32.46 12.18 57.08
CA ALA A 147 -33.00 11.78 58.37
C ALA A 147 -34.46 12.24 58.45
N GLN A 148 -35.36 11.29 58.69
CA GLN A 148 -36.75 11.60 58.98
C GLN A 148 -36.85 12.41 60.28
N PRO A 149 -37.78 13.37 60.38
CA PRO A 149 -38.09 14.01 61.65
C PRO A 149 -39.00 13.09 62.48
N GLU A 150 -38.50 12.56 63.60
CA GLU A 150 -39.33 11.98 64.66
C GLU A 150 -39.21 12.78 65.96
N ALA A 151 -40.31 12.71 66.73
CA ALA A 151 -40.75 13.63 67.75
C ALA A 151 -39.84 13.84 69.00
N ASP A 152 -39.99 15.05 69.55
CA ASP A 152 -39.98 15.41 70.98
C ASP A 152 -39.67 14.32 72.03
N VAL A 153 -38.51 14.44 72.70
CA VAL A 153 -38.38 14.30 74.18
C VAL A 153 -37.26 15.22 74.67
N PRO A 154 -37.48 16.08 75.70
CA PRO A 154 -36.42 16.82 76.38
C PRO A 154 -36.05 16.20 77.74
N ALA A 155 -34.75 16.24 78.11
CA ALA A 155 -34.25 16.69 79.42
C ALA A 155 -32.77 16.27 79.70
N ASP A 156 -32.02 17.23 80.24
CA ASP A 156 -31.01 17.13 81.30
C ASP A 156 -29.63 16.45 81.11
N SER A 157 -28.63 17.35 81.05
CA SER A 157 -27.48 17.47 81.99
C SER A 157 -26.06 17.11 81.53
N ASP A 158 -25.20 18.12 81.62
CA ASP A 158 -23.75 18.12 81.93
C ASP A 158 -22.78 17.27 81.05
N THR A 159 -21.55 17.70 80.73
CA THR A 159 -20.68 18.66 81.43
C THR A 159 -19.70 19.36 80.46
N LEU A 160 -19.06 20.44 80.91
CA LEU A 160 -18.04 21.25 80.22
C LEU A 160 -16.73 20.50 79.91
N THR A 161 -16.01 20.90 78.85
CA THR A 161 -14.67 21.56 78.92
C THR A 161 -14.14 22.03 77.55
N GLU A 162 -13.54 23.24 77.55
CA GLU A 162 -12.47 23.78 76.66
C GLU A 162 -12.76 23.90 75.14
N ASP A 163 -12.90 25.10 74.58
CA ASP A 163 -11.91 26.18 74.33
C ASP A 163 -10.76 25.81 73.36
N GLU A 164 -11.06 25.79 72.06
CA GLU A 164 -10.20 26.38 71.01
C GLU A 164 -10.97 26.44 69.66
N ASN A 165 -11.47 27.62 69.28
CA ASN A 165 -11.88 27.93 67.89
C ASN A 165 -12.09 29.44 67.67
N SER A 166 -11.12 30.25 68.11
CA SER A 166 -11.00 31.63 67.62
C SER A 166 -10.40 31.59 66.22
N ILE A 167 -11.25 31.55 65.18
CA ILE A 167 -10.81 31.62 63.78
C ILE A 167 -10.12 32.97 63.59
N ASP A 168 -8.79 32.96 63.48
CA ASP A 168 -8.01 34.19 63.34
C ASP A 168 -8.38 34.90 62.03
N GLY A 169 -8.65 36.21 62.13
CA GLY A 169 -9.02 37.04 61.00
C GLY A 169 -7.90 37.19 59.95
N THR A 170 -6.69 36.75 60.27
CA THR A 170 -5.55 36.66 59.36
C THR A 170 -5.75 35.58 58.29
N ASP A 171 -6.19 34.38 58.65
CA ASP A 171 -6.41 33.26 57.71
C ASP A 171 -7.51 33.55 56.69
N LEU A 172 -8.58 34.24 57.14
CA LEU A 172 -9.63 34.74 56.23
C LEU A 172 -9.10 35.75 55.20
N ARG A 173 -8.09 36.57 55.56
CA ARG A 173 -7.44 37.49 54.62
C ARG A 173 -6.47 36.77 53.68
N ILE A 174 -5.72 35.79 54.17
CA ILE A 174 -4.82 34.97 53.35
C ILE A 174 -5.64 34.21 52.29
N SER A 175 -6.74 33.57 52.70
CA SER A 175 -7.71 32.91 51.81
C SER A 175 -8.29 33.84 50.73
N GLN A 176 -8.62 35.08 51.07
CA GLN A 176 -9.11 36.08 50.10
C GLN A 176 -8.02 36.52 49.11
N LEU A 177 -6.78 36.74 49.57
CA LEU A 177 -5.65 37.10 48.71
C LEU A 177 -5.29 35.96 47.75
N GLU A 178 -5.26 34.71 48.22
CA GLU A 178 -4.96 33.55 47.37
C GLU A 178 -6.01 33.36 46.27
N ARG A 179 -7.29 33.60 46.56
CA ARG A 179 -8.37 33.59 45.56
C ARG A 179 -8.22 34.72 44.53
N GLN A 180 -7.77 35.90 44.94
CA GLN A 180 -7.52 37.00 43.99
C GLN A 180 -6.35 36.68 43.06
N VAL A 181 -5.21 36.23 43.60
CA VAL A 181 -4.04 35.83 42.82
C VAL A 181 -4.39 34.73 41.81
N LYS A 182 -5.05 33.66 42.24
CA LYS A 182 -5.52 32.58 41.34
C LYS A 182 -6.43 33.11 40.24
N SER A 183 -7.31 34.07 40.53
CA SER A 183 -8.19 34.66 39.51
C SER A 183 -7.45 35.52 38.48
N GLU A 184 -6.32 36.13 38.83
CA GLU A 184 -5.48 36.90 37.90
C GLU A 184 -4.59 35.97 37.05
N GLU A 185 -4.02 34.93 37.66
CA GLU A 185 -3.28 33.89 36.96
C GLU A 185 -4.17 33.15 35.94
N GLU A 186 -5.39 32.77 36.32
CA GLU A 186 -6.37 32.14 35.43
C GLU A 186 -6.74 33.05 34.25
N LYS A 187 -7.02 34.34 34.49
CA LYS A 187 -7.28 35.33 33.42
C LYS A 187 -6.07 35.47 32.48
N ARG A 188 -4.85 35.50 33.02
CA ARG A 188 -3.61 35.61 32.24
C ARG A 188 -3.37 34.36 31.39
N LEU A 189 -3.64 33.18 31.94
CA LEU A 189 -3.59 31.90 31.22
C LEU A 189 -4.60 31.87 30.06
N TRP A 190 -5.86 32.24 30.32
CA TRP A 190 -6.89 32.33 29.28
C TRP A 190 -6.55 33.33 28.17
N MET A 191 -6.00 34.50 28.52
CA MET A 191 -5.51 35.48 27.53
C MET A 191 -4.38 34.90 26.66
N MET A 192 -3.45 34.12 27.23
CA MET A 192 -2.43 33.41 26.46
C MET A 192 -3.03 32.36 25.51
N ILE A 193 -3.96 31.54 26.00
CA ILE A 193 -4.62 30.48 25.21
C ILE A 193 -5.40 31.09 24.03
N LEU A 194 -6.19 32.14 24.28
CA LEU A 194 -6.94 32.84 23.23
C LEU A 194 -6.00 33.51 22.21
N GLY A 195 -4.88 34.09 22.65
CA GLY A 195 -3.85 34.63 21.76
C GLY A 195 -3.21 33.56 20.87
N ALA A 196 -2.90 32.39 21.42
CA ALA A 196 -2.34 31.26 20.67
C ALA A 196 -3.33 30.72 19.62
N ILE A 197 -4.61 30.57 19.97
CA ILE A 197 -5.66 30.14 19.04
C ILE A 197 -5.84 31.17 17.92
N ALA A 198 -5.91 32.46 18.23
CA ALA A 198 -6.01 33.51 17.22
C ALA A 198 -4.81 33.51 16.25
N GLY A 199 -3.59 33.36 16.78
CA GLY A 199 -2.37 33.22 15.98
C GLY A 199 -2.40 32.00 15.05
N LEU A 200 -2.89 30.86 15.54
CA LEU A 200 -3.02 29.62 14.75
C LEU A 200 -4.05 29.79 13.62
N VAL A 201 -5.20 30.40 13.87
CA VAL A 201 -6.23 30.67 12.84
C VAL A 201 -5.70 31.60 11.75
N VAL A 202 -4.98 32.67 12.12
CA VAL A 202 -4.35 33.59 11.14
C VAL A 202 -3.26 32.88 10.34
N GLY A 203 -2.41 32.08 10.99
CA GLY A 203 -1.37 31.28 10.33
C GLY A 203 -1.94 30.27 9.34
N ALA A 204 -2.97 29.51 9.75
CA ALA A 204 -3.67 28.57 8.89
C ALA A 204 -4.34 29.26 7.69
N GLY A 205 -4.96 30.43 7.89
CA GLY A 205 -5.54 31.24 6.83
C GLY A 205 -4.51 31.72 5.80
N ALA A 206 -3.31 32.11 6.25
CA ALA A 206 -2.21 32.50 5.36
C ALA A 206 -1.69 31.32 4.52
N VAL A 207 -1.47 30.16 5.14
CA VAL A 207 -1.06 28.93 4.43
C VAL A 207 -2.13 28.48 3.43
N TYR A 208 -3.41 28.53 3.82
CA TYR A 208 -4.53 28.22 2.93
C TYR A 208 -4.58 29.15 1.71
N LEU A 209 -4.37 30.46 1.89
CA LEU A 209 -4.32 31.42 0.77
C LEU A 209 -3.15 31.17 -0.19
N LEU A 210 -1.98 30.75 0.32
CA LEU A 210 -0.84 30.38 -0.52
C LEU A 210 -1.13 29.09 -1.31
N ALA A 211 -1.65 28.06 -0.65
CA ALA A 211 -2.04 26.80 -1.30
C ALA A 211 -3.17 26.99 -2.33
N TYR A 212 -4.14 27.86 -2.05
CA TYR A 212 -5.21 28.20 -2.98
C TYR A 212 -4.67 28.91 -4.23
N ARG A 213 -3.68 29.81 -4.07
CA ARG A 213 -3.01 30.49 -5.20
C ARG A 213 -2.20 29.51 -6.07
N SER A 214 -1.47 28.57 -5.49
CA SER A 214 -0.72 27.57 -6.27
C SER A 214 -1.65 26.59 -7.00
N LEU A 215 -2.72 26.13 -6.35
CA LEU A 215 -3.75 25.30 -6.99
C LEU A 215 -4.43 26.03 -8.16
N LYS A 216 -4.75 27.32 -8.01
CA LYS A 216 -5.34 28.11 -9.10
C LYS A 216 -4.41 28.21 -10.32
N ALA A 217 -3.11 28.44 -10.10
CA ALA A 217 -2.13 28.51 -11.19
C ALA A 217 -2.01 27.17 -11.94
N GLU A 218 -2.03 26.03 -11.23
CA GLU A 218 -1.98 24.70 -11.87
C GLU A 218 -3.26 24.39 -12.66
N VAL A 219 -4.44 24.78 -12.16
CA VAL A 219 -5.71 24.65 -12.90
C VAL A 219 -5.70 25.50 -14.18
N GLU A 220 -5.22 26.74 -14.12
CA GLU A 220 -5.07 27.59 -15.31
C GLU A 220 -4.06 27.01 -16.31
N ARG A 221 -2.95 26.41 -15.83
CA ARG A 221 -1.99 25.70 -16.69
C ARG A 221 -2.66 24.53 -17.42
N LEU A 222 -3.35 23.65 -16.69
CA LEU A 222 -4.02 22.47 -17.24
C LEU A 222 -5.15 22.83 -18.22
N LEU A 223 -5.91 23.90 -17.95
CA LEU A 223 -6.89 24.44 -18.91
C LEU A 223 -6.21 24.95 -20.19
N SER A 224 -5.08 25.66 -20.08
CA SER A 224 -4.33 26.14 -21.25
C SER A 224 -3.77 25.01 -22.10
N GLU A 225 -3.31 23.93 -21.46
CA GLU A 225 -2.77 22.73 -22.11
C GLU A 225 -3.87 21.92 -22.79
N ASN A 226 -5.02 21.72 -22.14
CA ASN A 226 -6.19 21.08 -22.75
C ASN A 226 -6.70 21.89 -23.97
N ALA A 227 -6.76 23.22 -23.86
CA ALA A 227 -7.10 24.10 -24.98
C ALA A 227 -6.06 24.10 -26.12
N ARG A 228 -4.79 23.76 -25.83
CA ARG A 228 -3.74 23.55 -26.84
C ARG A 228 -3.89 22.18 -27.52
N LEU A 229 -4.16 21.13 -26.73
CA LEU A 229 -4.36 19.77 -27.22
C LEU A 229 -5.61 19.69 -28.12
N SER A 230 -6.74 20.27 -27.69
CA SER A 230 -7.97 20.36 -28.50
C SER A 230 -7.69 20.98 -29.88
N ARG A 231 -7.06 22.16 -29.92
CA ARG A 231 -6.64 22.82 -31.18
C ARG A 231 -5.68 21.97 -32.03
N SER A 232 -4.83 21.14 -31.41
CA SER A 232 -3.94 20.23 -32.15
C SER A 232 -4.70 19.06 -32.79
N VAL A 233 -5.75 18.56 -32.12
CA VAL A 233 -6.65 17.52 -32.65
C VAL A 233 -7.52 18.08 -33.77
N ASP A 234 -8.10 19.28 -33.59
CA ASP A 234 -8.87 19.97 -34.62
C ASP A 234 -8.03 20.25 -35.87
N ALA A 235 -6.80 20.75 -35.69
CA ALA A 235 -5.86 20.97 -36.79
C ALA A 235 -5.43 19.67 -37.48
N ALA A 236 -5.35 18.55 -36.76
CA ALA A 236 -5.10 17.24 -37.35
C ALA A 236 -6.32 16.70 -38.12
N ALA A 237 -7.54 16.95 -37.63
CA ALA A 237 -8.79 16.59 -38.30
C ALA A 237 -9.05 17.42 -39.58
N GLN A 238 -8.61 18.67 -39.60
CA GLN A 238 -8.71 19.57 -40.76
C GLN A 238 -7.61 19.35 -41.81
N ARG A 239 -6.57 18.55 -41.53
CA ARG A 239 -5.63 18.15 -42.58
C ARG A 239 -6.40 17.33 -43.63
N PRO A 240 -6.36 17.70 -44.92
CA PRO A 240 -7.01 16.91 -45.96
C PRO A 240 -6.43 15.49 -45.91
N ARG A 241 -7.32 14.50 -45.73
CA ARG A 241 -6.90 13.09 -45.74
C ARG A 241 -6.19 12.83 -47.07
N PRO A 242 -4.95 12.32 -47.07
CA PRO A 242 -4.32 11.91 -48.32
C PRO A 242 -5.24 10.89 -48.99
N THR A 243 -5.46 11.08 -50.28
CA THR A 243 -6.38 10.29 -51.10
C THR A 243 -6.14 8.80 -50.88
N ASN A 244 -7.22 8.01 -50.78
CA ASN A 244 -7.16 6.56 -50.56
C ASN A 244 -6.47 5.86 -51.75
N GLU A 245 -5.13 5.83 -51.76
CA GLU A 245 -4.41 4.75 -52.41
C GLU A 245 -4.41 3.53 -51.48
N PRO A 246 -4.80 2.34 -51.97
CA PRO A 246 -4.72 1.12 -51.18
C PRO A 246 -3.25 0.84 -50.85
N ARG A 247 -2.90 1.04 -49.58
CA ARG A 247 -1.55 0.88 -49.03
C ARG A 247 -1.00 -0.48 -49.43
N GLN A 248 -0.06 -0.50 -50.39
CA GLN A 248 0.50 -1.76 -50.88
C GLN A 248 1.12 -2.52 -49.69
N PRO A 249 0.88 -3.83 -49.56
CA PRO A 249 1.50 -4.62 -48.50
C PRO A 249 3.03 -4.53 -48.65
N PRO A 250 3.79 -4.39 -47.54
CA PRO A 250 5.25 -4.32 -47.60
C PRO A 250 5.83 -5.49 -48.40
N ALA A 251 6.88 -5.27 -49.18
CA ALA A 251 7.43 -6.24 -50.13
C ALA A 251 7.72 -7.62 -49.48
N ASP A 252 8.20 -7.62 -48.24
CA ASP A 252 8.40 -8.79 -47.38
C ASP A 252 7.20 -9.74 -47.27
N TYR A 253 5.96 -9.22 -47.34
CA TYR A 253 4.76 -10.06 -47.25
C TYR A 253 4.45 -10.78 -48.56
N LYS A 254 4.75 -10.18 -49.72
CA LYS A 254 4.66 -10.88 -51.01
C LYS A 254 5.67 -12.01 -51.06
N GLN A 255 6.93 -11.72 -50.76
CA GLN A 255 8.00 -12.71 -50.80
C GLN A 255 7.76 -13.90 -49.84
N LYS A 256 7.11 -13.67 -48.68
CA LYS A 256 6.69 -14.73 -47.75
C LYS A 256 5.47 -15.52 -48.23
N ALA A 257 4.53 -14.90 -48.94
CA ALA A 257 3.40 -15.59 -49.56
C ALA A 257 3.88 -16.47 -50.72
N ASP A 258 4.71 -15.92 -51.62
CA ASP A 258 5.30 -16.63 -52.76
C ASP A 258 6.11 -17.86 -52.28
N ALA A 259 6.89 -17.70 -51.20
CA ALA A 259 7.64 -18.81 -50.58
C ALA A 259 6.72 -19.87 -49.95
N TYR A 260 5.58 -19.47 -49.35
CA TYR A 260 4.62 -20.42 -48.78
C TYR A 260 3.89 -21.22 -49.88
N ASP A 261 3.52 -20.58 -50.98
CA ASP A 261 2.87 -21.24 -52.11
C ASP A 261 3.85 -22.15 -52.88
N ALA A 262 5.14 -21.81 -52.96
CA ALA A 262 6.18 -22.71 -53.47
C ALA A 262 6.31 -23.99 -52.61
N ILE A 263 6.42 -23.85 -51.29
CA ILE A 263 6.42 -24.98 -50.34
C ILE A 263 5.15 -25.84 -50.50
N ARG A 264 3.99 -25.20 -50.66
CA ARG A 264 2.70 -25.88 -50.86
C ARG A 264 2.62 -26.63 -52.19
N ALA A 265 3.28 -26.14 -53.24
CA ALA A 265 3.36 -26.82 -54.53
C ALA A 265 4.23 -28.09 -54.44
N GLU A 266 5.36 -28.04 -53.72
CA GLU A 266 6.25 -29.19 -53.52
C GLU A 266 5.64 -30.30 -52.64
N LEU A 267 4.90 -29.92 -51.58
CA LEU A 267 4.29 -30.87 -50.62
C LEU A 267 3.02 -31.58 -51.13
N GLY A 268 2.48 -31.16 -52.28
CA GLY A 268 1.31 -31.77 -52.91
C GLY A 268 -0.03 -31.51 -52.19
N LYS A 269 -1.12 -31.85 -52.87
CA LYS A 269 -2.50 -31.66 -52.36
C LYS A 269 -2.84 -32.71 -51.28
N GLY A 270 -2.40 -32.48 -50.05
CA GLY A 270 -2.78 -33.30 -48.90
C GLY A 270 -1.98 -33.09 -47.62
N VAL A 271 -0.78 -32.51 -47.70
CA VAL A 271 0.09 -32.29 -46.53
C VAL A 271 0.00 -30.84 -46.06
N GLU A 272 -0.18 -30.62 -44.76
CA GLU A 272 -0.20 -29.29 -44.16
C GLU A 272 1.23 -28.71 -44.09
N PRO A 273 1.58 -27.65 -44.85
CA PRO A 273 2.97 -27.19 -44.96
C PRO A 273 3.51 -26.63 -43.63
N LEU A 274 2.63 -26.12 -42.76
CA LEU A 274 2.98 -25.68 -41.40
C LEU A 274 3.48 -26.83 -40.52
N ALA A 275 2.97 -28.06 -40.72
CA ALA A 275 3.45 -29.24 -40.01
C ALA A 275 4.86 -29.64 -40.49
N ALA A 276 5.12 -29.59 -41.79
CA ALA A 276 6.44 -29.87 -42.39
C ALA A 276 7.51 -28.86 -41.91
N ILE A 277 7.19 -27.56 -41.90
CA ILE A 277 8.08 -26.51 -41.37
C ILE A 277 8.38 -26.74 -39.87
N ARG A 278 7.38 -27.18 -39.09
CA ARG A 278 7.54 -27.48 -37.66
C ARG A 278 8.44 -28.70 -37.43
N GLN A 279 8.34 -29.74 -38.26
CA GLN A 279 9.23 -30.91 -38.21
C GLN A 279 10.67 -30.56 -38.62
N LEU A 280 10.87 -29.78 -39.69
CA LEU A 280 12.20 -29.33 -40.11
C LEU A 280 12.90 -28.53 -39.00
N LYS A 281 12.16 -27.64 -38.33
CA LYS A 281 12.70 -26.83 -37.21
C LYS A 281 13.08 -27.68 -35.99
N GLN A 282 12.39 -28.80 -35.74
CA GLN A 282 12.75 -29.76 -34.68
C GLN A 282 13.96 -30.63 -35.07
N LYS A 283 14.09 -31.00 -36.34
CA LYS A 283 15.19 -31.85 -36.84
C LYS A 283 16.56 -31.16 -36.83
N GLY A 284 16.59 -29.82 -36.75
CA GLY A 284 17.80 -29.02 -36.62
C GLY A 284 18.38 -28.90 -35.21
N VAL A 285 17.80 -29.55 -34.19
CA VAL A 285 18.25 -29.44 -32.78
C VAL A 285 18.68 -30.81 -32.24
N ASN A 286 19.67 -31.41 -32.88
CA ASN A 286 20.39 -32.57 -32.33
C ASN A 286 21.89 -32.46 -32.71
N PRO A 287 22.82 -32.44 -31.74
CA PRO A 287 24.24 -32.32 -32.02
C PRO A 287 24.83 -33.67 -32.45
N ALA A 288 25.49 -33.71 -33.60
CA ALA A 288 26.32 -34.84 -34.01
C ALA A 288 27.81 -34.56 -33.66
N PRO A 289 28.59 -35.58 -33.26
CA PRO A 289 29.97 -35.40 -32.80
C PRO A 289 30.98 -35.18 -33.93
N ALA A 290 32.19 -34.77 -33.54
CA ALA A 290 33.28 -34.33 -34.43
C ALA A 290 34.09 -35.47 -35.08
N ASN A 291 35.03 -35.06 -35.95
CA ASN A 291 35.99 -35.77 -36.82
C ASN A 291 35.56 -35.76 -38.31
N GLU A 292 36.39 -35.41 -39.30
CA GLU A 292 37.86 -35.22 -39.39
C GLU A 292 38.24 -34.15 -40.47
N PRO A 293 39.52 -33.77 -40.68
CA PRO A 293 39.90 -32.55 -41.40
C PRO A 293 40.08 -32.74 -42.93
N VAL A 294 39.90 -31.65 -43.69
CA VAL A 294 40.26 -31.57 -45.12
C VAL A 294 41.23 -30.42 -45.38
N THR A 295 42.27 -30.74 -46.14
CA THR A 295 43.44 -29.91 -46.48
C THR A 295 43.15 -28.78 -47.48
N ARG A 296 43.91 -27.68 -47.39
CA ARG A 296 43.99 -26.59 -48.39
C ARG A 296 45.43 -26.40 -48.89
N PRO A 297 45.67 -26.28 -50.21
CA PRO A 297 46.94 -25.83 -50.77
C PRO A 297 46.95 -24.36 -51.22
N VAL A 298 47.79 -23.57 -50.54
CA VAL A 298 48.92 -22.72 -51.01
C VAL A 298 49.36 -22.97 -52.50
N VAL A 299 49.76 -22.02 -53.38
CA VAL A 299 49.89 -20.52 -53.38
C VAL A 299 50.04 -19.98 -54.85
N SER A 300 50.44 -18.71 -55.04
CA SER A 300 51.09 -18.05 -56.22
C SER A 300 50.20 -17.17 -57.12
N GLU A 301 50.66 -16.02 -57.65
CA GLU A 301 51.79 -15.10 -57.34
C GLU A 301 51.69 -13.88 -58.28
N ARG A 302 51.98 -12.65 -57.84
CA ARG A 302 52.71 -11.65 -58.66
C ARG A 302 53.15 -10.43 -57.84
N SER A 303 54.40 -10.01 -58.05
CA SER A 303 55.05 -8.91 -57.31
C SER A 303 55.38 -7.71 -58.19
N GLU A 304 55.64 -6.58 -57.51
CA GLU A 304 56.66 -5.54 -57.83
C GLU A 304 56.40 -4.51 -58.96
N PRO A 305 57.17 -3.39 -59.07
CA PRO A 305 58.45 -3.07 -58.37
C PRO A 305 58.66 -1.64 -57.77
N VAL A 306 59.64 -1.54 -56.82
CA VAL A 306 60.72 -0.50 -56.66
C VAL A 306 60.29 0.98 -56.35
N VAL A 307 60.87 1.72 -55.38
CA VAL A 307 62.22 2.36 -55.32
C VAL A 307 62.73 2.55 -53.86
N ALA A 308 64.04 2.46 -53.66
CA ALA A 308 64.85 2.92 -52.51
C ALA A 308 66.06 3.75 -53.07
N PRO A 309 67.08 4.32 -52.32
CA PRO A 309 67.53 4.03 -50.94
C PRO A 309 68.15 5.24 -50.13
N VAL A 310 68.97 4.94 -49.09
CA VAL A 310 70.12 5.68 -48.47
C VAL A 310 69.99 6.04 -46.95
N PRO A 311 71.05 5.92 -46.09
CA PRO A 311 70.91 5.69 -44.62
C PRO A 311 71.77 6.57 -43.63
N ALA A 312 71.72 6.19 -42.33
CA ALA A 312 72.62 6.51 -41.17
C ALA A 312 72.35 7.79 -40.32
N PRO A 313 72.86 7.92 -39.07
CA PRO A 313 72.91 6.97 -37.92
C PRO A 313 72.35 7.54 -36.56
N GLU A 314 72.55 6.80 -35.44
CA GLU A 314 72.10 6.98 -34.02
C GLU A 314 72.60 8.25 -33.25
N PRO A 315 72.32 8.45 -31.92
CA PRO A 315 71.07 8.51 -31.12
C PRO A 315 71.03 9.83 -30.24
N PRO A 316 69.99 10.20 -29.41
CA PRO A 316 69.68 9.52 -28.12
C PRO A 316 68.23 9.68 -27.53
N ALA A 317 68.04 9.11 -26.34
CA ALA A 317 67.03 9.39 -25.31
C ALA A 317 65.59 8.84 -25.48
N ALA A 318 65.11 8.17 -24.43
CA ALA A 318 63.82 7.50 -24.37
C ALA A 318 62.71 8.40 -23.77
N PRO A 319 61.46 8.23 -24.22
CA PRO A 319 60.27 8.50 -23.42
C PRO A 319 59.56 7.20 -23.01
N THR A 320 59.11 7.15 -21.76
CA THR A 320 58.37 6.03 -21.15
C THR A 320 57.02 5.80 -21.85
N PRO A 321 56.66 4.57 -22.28
CA PRO A 321 55.36 4.30 -22.88
C PRO A 321 54.25 4.22 -21.83
N THR A 322 53.20 5.02 -22.02
CA THR A 322 51.93 4.94 -21.29
C THR A 322 51.23 3.60 -21.58
N PRO A 323 50.70 2.87 -20.58
CA PRO A 323 49.92 1.66 -20.84
C PRO A 323 48.61 1.97 -21.60
N PRO A 324 48.14 1.07 -22.48
CA PRO A 324 46.88 1.25 -23.19
C PRO A 324 45.70 1.13 -22.22
N VAL A 325 44.73 2.03 -22.37
CA VAL A 325 43.45 1.97 -21.65
C VAL A 325 42.68 0.75 -22.15
N GLN A 326 42.80 -0.36 -21.42
CA GLN A 326 41.90 -1.50 -21.60
C GLN A 326 40.51 -1.07 -21.13
N MET A 327 39.52 -1.11 -22.04
CA MET A 327 38.12 -1.20 -21.65
C MET A 327 37.94 -2.51 -20.88
N GLN A 328 38.05 -2.43 -19.56
CA GLN A 328 37.65 -3.52 -18.69
C GLN A 328 36.14 -3.72 -18.86
N SER A 329 35.77 -4.84 -19.49
CA SER A 329 34.46 -5.44 -19.27
C SER A 329 34.34 -5.71 -17.78
N GLN A 330 33.71 -4.79 -17.05
CA GLN A 330 33.46 -4.94 -15.63
C GLN A 330 32.52 -6.13 -15.43
N THR A 331 33.12 -7.30 -15.20
CA THR A 331 32.43 -8.46 -14.65
C THR A 331 32.12 -8.11 -13.19
N THR A 332 31.04 -7.37 -12.99
CA THR A 332 30.55 -6.99 -11.67
C THR A 332 30.43 -8.23 -10.80
N ALA A 333 30.95 -8.14 -9.58
CA ALA A 333 30.66 -9.13 -8.55
C ALA A 333 29.14 -9.30 -8.48
N ARG A 334 28.65 -10.53 -8.66
CA ARG A 334 27.21 -10.79 -8.74
C ARG A 334 26.61 -10.47 -7.38
N GLY A 335 25.94 -9.31 -7.30
CA GLY A 335 25.05 -9.00 -6.19
C GLY A 335 23.96 -10.06 -6.09
N ASP A 336 23.58 -10.39 -4.85
CA ASP A 336 22.54 -11.39 -4.65
C ASP A 336 21.19 -10.88 -5.16
N VAL A 337 20.49 -11.76 -5.87
CA VAL A 337 19.20 -11.47 -6.50
C VAL A 337 18.10 -12.21 -5.75
N PHE A 338 17.11 -11.47 -5.29
CA PHE A 338 15.97 -12.00 -4.54
C PHE A 338 14.65 -11.47 -5.10
N TYR A 339 13.57 -12.14 -4.73
CA TYR A 339 12.22 -11.80 -5.14
C TYR A 339 11.33 -11.66 -3.91
N PHE A 340 10.46 -10.65 -3.93
CA PHE A 340 9.52 -10.37 -2.85
C PHE A 340 8.08 -10.33 -3.38
N PRO A 341 7.09 -10.69 -2.54
CA PRO A 341 5.69 -10.34 -2.80
C PRO A 341 5.50 -8.81 -2.75
N PRO A 342 4.28 -8.31 -3.03
CA PRO A 342 3.98 -6.90 -2.83
C PRO A 342 4.34 -6.42 -1.42
N PRO A 343 4.81 -5.16 -1.28
CA PRO A 343 5.16 -4.58 0.01
C PRO A 343 3.92 -4.41 0.90
N ASP A 344 4.16 -4.13 2.17
CA ASP A 344 3.12 -3.60 3.04
C ASP A 344 2.67 -2.18 2.58
N PRO A 345 1.53 -1.66 3.10
CA PRO A 345 1.06 -0.31 2.77
C PRO A 345 2.03 0.83 3.16
N THR A 346 3.08 0.54 3.94
CA THR A 346 4.12 1.51 4.35
C THR A 346 5.34 1.49 3.41
N GLY A 347 5.37 0.61 2.41
CA GLY A 347 6.50 0.45 1.49
C GLY A 347 7.66 -0.37 2.09
N GLN A 348 7.36 -1.30 3.01
CA GLN A 348 8.33 -2.26 3.55
C GLN A 348 8.12 -3.66 2.97
N PHE A 349 9.22 -4.36 2.76
CA PHE A 349 9.26 -5.77 2.38
C PHE A 349 9.89 -6.58 3.53
N ASP A 350 9.14 -7.55 4.02
CA ASP A 350 9.56 -8.44 5.10
C ASP A 350 10.55 -9.50 4.57
N ASN A 351 11.73 -9.57 5.18
CA ASN A 351 12.79 -10.52 4.81
C ASN A 351 12.37 -11.99 5.04
N ALA A 352 11.42 -12.26 5.94
CA ALA A 352 10.81 -13.59 6.08
C ALA A 352 10.04 -14.05 4.83
N GLN A 353 9.72 -13.14 3.90
CA GLN A 353 9.01 -13.40 2.65
C GLN A 353 9.95 -13.37 1.42
N GLN A 354 11.26 -13.32 1.65
CA GLN A 354 12.28 -13.33 0.60
C GLN A 354 12.33 -14.69 -0.11
N MET A 355 12.26 -14.66 -1.45
CA MET A 355 12.36 -15.84 -2.31
C MET A 355 13.60 -15.76 -3.20
N SER A 356 14.25 -16.89 -3.46
CA SER A 356 15.40 -16.97 -4.38
C SER A 356 15.00 -17.04 -5.87
N THR A 357 13.74 -17.33 -6.16
CA THR A 357 13.21 -17.46 -7.54
C THR A 357 11.90 -16.70 -7.67
N LEU A 358 11.64 -16.19 -8.88
CA LEU A 358 10.34 -15.61 -9.24
C LEU A 358 9.25 -16.66 -9.01
N SER A 359 8.23 -16.30 -8.23
CA SER A 359 7.05 -17.11 -7.93
C SER A 359 5.77 -16.38 -8.35
N PRO A 360 4.62 -17.07 -8.47
CA PRO A 360 3.33 -16.42 -8.74
C PRO A 360 2.89 -15.40 -7.66
N GLU A 361 3.51 -15.42 -6.48
CA GLU A 361 3.22 -14.49 -5.39
C GLU A 361 4.21 -13.32 -5.32
N SER A 362 5.41 -13.49 -5.88
CA SER A 362 6.37 -12.40 -6.06
C SER A 362 5.94 -11.41 -7.14
N ALA A 363 6.30 -10.14 -6.94
CA ALA A 363 6.05 -9.04 -7.87
C ALA A 363 7.25 -8.07 -8.00
N TYR A 364 8.26 -8.24 -7.15
CA TYR A 364 9.42 -7.36 -7.06
C TYR A 364 10.69 -8.17 -7.08
N ARG A 365 11.65 -7.76 -7.93
CA ARG A 365 13.00 -8.30 -7.97
C ARG A 365 13.97 -7.30 -7.36
N PHE A 366 14.75 -7.75 -6.39
CA PHE A 366 15.80 -7.01 -5.70
C PHE A 366 17.17 -7.46 -6.20
N ASN A 367 18.12 -6.52 -6.22
CA ASN A 367 19.52 -6.75 -6.56
C ASN A 367 20.38 -5.99 -5.53
N VAL A 368 21.00 -6.72 -4.61
CA VAL A 368 21.78 -6.14 -3.52
C VAL A 368 23.11 -5.58 -4.06
N HIS A 369 23.49 -4.38 -3.64
CA HIS A 369 24.74 -3.78 -4.10
C HIS A 369 25.94 -4.48 -3.43
N ALA A 370 26.87 -5.00 -4.24
CA ALA A 370 28.06 -5.70 -3.73
C ALA A 370 28.92 -4.84 -2.78
N ASP A 371 28.99 -3.53 -3.03
CA ASP A 371 29.77 -2.58 -2.21
C ASP A 371 29.01 -2.08 -0.96
N ARG A 372 27.69 -2.31 -0.89
CA ARG A 372 26.79 -1.80 0.17
C ARG A 372 25.65 -2.80 0.40
N PRO A 373 25.85 -3.84 1.23
CA PRO A 373 24.87 -4.92 1.43
C PRO A 373 23.60 -4.47 2.17
N ASP A 374 23.63 -3.28 2.76
CA ASP A 374 22.49 -2.58 3.36
C ASP A 374 21.61 -1.85 2.32
N THR A 375 22.03 -1.77 1.06
CA THR A 375 21.24 -1.17 -0.02
C THR A 375 21.02 -2.11 -1.20
N ALA A 376 19.84 -2.01 -1.82
CA ALA A 376 19.48 -2.78 -3.00
C ALA A 376 18.71 -1.91 -4.00
N SER A 377 18.97 -2.11 -5.29
CA SER A 377 18.05 -1.64 -6.33
C SER A 377 16.92 -2.65 -6.51
N PHE A 378 15.70 -2.17 -6.78
CA PHE A 378 14.55 -3.05 -7.00
C PHE A 378 13.72 -2.64 -8.21
N ARG A 379 13.02 -3.61 -8.80
CA ARG A 379 12.15 -3.41 -9.97
C ARG A 379 10.89 -4.24 -9.85
N PHE A 380 9.80 -3.75 -10.43
CA PHE A 380 8.60 -4.56 -10.61
C PHE A 380 8.88 -5.62 -11.69
N GLU A 381 8.69 -6.89 -11.32
CA GLU A 381 8.91 -8.05 -12.17
C GLU A 381 7.90 -9.14 -11.75
N ALA A 382 6.96 -9.43 -12.63
CA ALA A 382 5.82 -10.31 -12.36
C ALA A 382 5.55 -11.22 -13.55
N GLU A 383 5.05 -12.43 -13.29
CA GLU A 383 4.62 -13.33 -14.35
C GLU A 383 3.50 -12.72 -15.20
N PRO A 384 3.49 -12.88 -16.54
CA PRO A 384 2.49 -12.28 -17.42
C PRO A 384 1.03 -12.59 -17.03
N GLY A 385 0.75 -13.80 -16.53
CA GLY A 385 -0.59 -14.20 -16.07
C GLY A 385 -1.04 -13.54 -14.75
N ARG A 386 -0.14 -12.84 -14.05
CA ARG A 386 -0.40 -12.18 -12.76
C ARG A 386 -0.44 -10.65 -12.88
N VAL A 387 0.11 -10.07 -13.94
CA VAL A 387 0.09 -8.60 -14.21
C VAL A 387 -1.31 -8.01 -14.09
N THR A 388 -2.34 -8.67 -14.62
CA THR A 388 -3.75 -8.23 -14.48
C THR A 388 -4.16 -8.07 -13.03
N ARG A 389 -3.73 -8.96 -12.13
CA ARG A 389 -4.04 -8.89 -10.69
C ARG A 389 -3.37 -7.67 -10.05
N PHE A 390 -2.10 -7.42 -10.41
CA PHE A 390 -1.36 -6.26 -9.91
C PHE A 390 -1.96 -4.94 -10.41
N LEU A 391 -2.44 -4.89 -11.65
CA LEU A 391 -3.17 -3.73 -12.20
C LEU A 391 -4.51 -3.49 -11.48
N THR A 392 -5.29 -4.54 -11.20
CA THR A 392 -6.55 -4.43 -10.43
C THR A 392 -6.31 -3.87 -9.02
N TYR A 393 -5.22 -4.28 -8.36
CA TYR A 393 -4.89 -3.88 -6.98
C TYR A 393 -3.74 -2.88 -6.89
N ARG A 394 -3.55 -2.03 -7.90
CA ARG A 394 -2.36 -1.15 -8.00
C ARG A 394 -2.11 -0.34 -6.72
N ASN A 395 -3.16 0.17 -6.07
CA ASN A 395 -3.05 1.01 -4.86
C ASN A 395 -2.37 0.29 -3.69
N TYR A 396 -2.47 -1.04 -3.64
CA TYR A 396 -1.92 -1.87 -2.58
C TYR A 396 -0.67 -2.64 -3.03
N MET A 397 -0.60 -3.03 -4.31
CA MET A 397 0.46 -3.90 -4.80
C MET A 397 1.53 -3.21 -5.64
N ILE A 398 1.33 -1.94 -6.01
CA ILE A 398 2.21 -1.19 -6.91
C ILE A 398 2.56 0.18 -6.29
N GLU A 399 1.55 1.00 -5.99
CA GLU A 399 1.70 2.38 -5.54
C GLU A 399 2.53 2.56 -4.24
N PRO A 400 2.65 1.59 -3.30
CA PRO A 400 3.54 1.73 -2.14
C PRO A 400 5.04 1.76 -2.52
N ALA A 401 5.47 1.03 -3.55
CA ALA A 401 6.87 0.93 -3.98
C ALA A 401 7.19 1.59 -5.33
N CYS A 402 6.17 1.93 -6.13
CA CYS A 402 6.32 2.50 -7.47
C CYS A 402 5.61 3.85 -7.62
N GLU A 403 6.19 4.73 -8.45
CA GLU A 403 5.59 5.94 -8.99
C GLU A 403 5.21 5.71 -10.46
N SER A 404 4.08 6.28 -10.91
CA SER A 404 3.59 6.12 -12.28
C SER A 404 3.84 7.36 -13.13
N GLU A 405 4.51 7.18 -14.28
CA GLU A 405 4.72 8.19 -15.33
C GLU A 405 3.39 8.68 -15.94
N ASN A 406 2.37 7.82 -16.00
CA ASN A 406 1.05 8.12 -16.53
C ASN A 406 -0.07 7.62 -15.61
N SER A 407 -1.25 8.23 -15.70
CA SER A 407 -2.44 7.77 -15.01
C SER A 407 -2.88 6.40 -15.52
N PHE A 408 -3.27 5.51 -14.60
CA PHE A 408 -3.87 4.22 -14.94
C PHE A 408 -5.23 4.42 -15.66
N SER A 409 -5.55 3.47 -16.52
CA SER A 409 -6.80 3.31 -17.28
C SER A 409 -7.03 1.82 -17.43
N SER A 410 -8.29 1.37 -17.40
CA SER A 410 -8.70 -0.03 -17.55
C SER A 410 -8.32 -0.66 -18.90
N THR A 411 -7.88 0.14 -19.87
CA THR A 411 -7.36 -0.30 -21.17
C THR A 411 -5.92 -0.79 -21.12
N HIS A 412 -5.13 -0.38 -20.12
CA HIS A 412 -3.74 -0.83 -19.99
C HIS A 412 -3.70 -2.29 -19.51
N THR A 413 -2.78 -3.07 -20.07
CA THR A 413 -2.62 -4.50 -19.79
C THR A 413 -1.22 -4.85 -19.30
N ARG A 414 -0.30 -3.88 -19.29
CA ARG A 414 1.12 -4.05 -18.99
C ARG A 414 1.63 -2.95 -18.07
N ILE A 415 2.74 -3.28 -17.39
CA ILE A 415 3.51 -2.36 -16.56
C ILE A 415 4.93 -2.41 -17.11
N VAL A 416 5.46 -1.26 -17.51
CA VAL A 416 6.80 -1.12 -18.07
C VAL A 416 7.68 -0.33 -17.10
N MET A 417 8.81 -0.90 -16.73
CA MET A 417 9.83 -0.24 -15.92
C MET A 417 10.48 0.92 -16.70
N ARG A 418 10.53 2.10 -16.08
CA ARG A 418 11.24 3.29 -16.58
C ARG A 418 12.50 3.58 -15.78
N ARG A 419 12.47 3.35 -14.47
CA ARG A 419 13.62 3.49 -13.56
C ARG A 419 13.47 2.50 -12.41
N ASP A 420 14.53 1.78 -12.08
CA ASP A 420 14.56 0.94 -10.89
C ASP A 420 14.46 1.84 -9.62
N GLY A 421 13.90 1.30 -8.54
CA GLY A 421 13.83 1.94 -7.22
C GLY A 421 15.03 1.57 -6.36
N GLU A 422 15.13 2.20 -5.19
CA GLU A 422 16.17 1.91 -4.19
C GLU A 422 15.51 1.61 -2.84
N ALA A 423 16.00 0.57 -2.17
CA ALA A 423 15.59 0.19 -0.82
C ALA A 423 16.83 0.05 0.09
N ALA A 424 16.62 0.28 1.38
CA ALA A 424 17.63 0.06 2.42
C ALA A 424 17.13 -0.94 3.46
N LEU A 425 18.03 -1.76 3.98
CA LEU A 425 17.74 -2.75 5.01
C LEU A 425 17.70 -2.07 6.39
N GLU A 426 16.50 -1.89 6.95
CA GLU A 426 16.26 -1.25 8.24
C GLU A 426 15.53 -2.20 9.18
N ASN A 427 16.09 -2.44 10.37
CA ASN A 427 15.49 -3.30 11.40
C ASN A 427 15.13 -4.73 10.93
N GLY A 428 15.86 -5.26 9.94
CA GLY A 428 15.63 -6.59 9.37
C GLY A 428 14.67 -6.63 8.17
N SER A 429 14.04 -5.51 7.80
CA SER A 429 13.13 -5.40 6.64
C SER A 429 13.68 -4.42 5.60
N TRP A 430 13.39 -4.66 4.32
CA TRP A 430 13.78 -3.74 3.26
C TRP A 430 12.75 -2.61 3.14
N ARG A 431 13.15 -1.37 3.43
CA ARG A 431 12.29 -0.18 3.30
C ARG A 431 12.62 0.58 2.01
N VAL A 432 11.60 0.91 1.22
CA VAL A 432 11.75 1.75 0.04
C VAL A 432 12.26 3.14 0.43
N LYS A 433 13.36 3.57 -0.20
CA LYS A 433 13.93 4.93 -0.10
C LYS A 433 13.57 5.77 -1.32
N THR A 434 13.71 5.19 -2.50
CA THR A 434 13.38 5.80 -3.79
C THR A 434 12.40 4.88 -4.51
N LYS A 435 11.20 5.37 -4.86
CA LYS A 435 10.23 4.56 -5.60
C LYS A 435 10.71 4.28 -7.03
N ALA A 436 10.42 3.07 -7.50
CA ALA A 436 10.64 2.69 -8.89
C ALA A 436 9.69 3.48 -9.81
N LEU A 437 10.18 3.98 -10.94
CA LEU A 437 9.32 4.65 -11.92
C LEU A 437 8.79 3.62 -12.93
N ILE A 438 7.47 3.57 -13.09
CA ILE A 438 6.78 2.68 -14.03
C ILE A 438 5.86 3.46 -14.98
N ARG A 439 5.46 2.82 -16.07
CA ARG A 439 4.40 3.29 -16.96
C ARG A 439 3.39 2.17 -17.21
N TYR A 440 2.11 2.51 -17.24
CA TYR A 440 1.05 1.61 -17.68
C TYR A 440 0.94 1.65 -19.21
N GLU A 441 0.84 0.48 -19.85
CA GLU A 441 0.73 0.29 -21.31
C GLU A 441 -0.40 -0.67 -21.71
#